data_AF-A0AAD5DQU6-F1
#
_entry.id   AF-A0AAD5DQU6-F1
#
_cell.length_a   1.000
_cell.length_b   1.000
_cell.length_c   1.000
_cell.angle_alpha   90.00
_cell.angle_beta   90.00
_cell.angle_gamma   90.00
#
_symmetry.space_group_name_H-M   'P 1'
#
loop_
_entity.id
_entity.type
_entity.pdbx_description
1 polymer ?
#
loop_
_entity_poly.entity_id
_entity_poly.type
_entity_poly.pdbx_seq_one_letter_code
_entity_poly.pdbx_strand_id
1 'polypeptide(L)'
;MAGLSGLGSWARMLYLYQPDLYRTKQNAQVWQGLAGHQFAALSQLIYAAKVRLRDGKPDLALTILPSALGEQLHAVLLMCSRRYRGFYVRHREPLLFLSWVLDVRSLVALNVHFNRQWESHGGSALRLLLLLLVSLPAFWQAFAIMTTPHVLRWTCFSLPLCATYMLTSNSAMCARILSAEGIEQPLATLHGSLTLAQ
;
A
#
# COMPACT_ATOMS: atom_id res chain seq x y z
N MET A 1 19.22 0.60 -20.66
CA MET A 1 19.39 -0.86 -20.48
C MET A 1 20.13 -1.10 -19.17
N ALA A 2 19.40 -1.32 -18.07
CA ALA A 2 20.00 -1.66 -16.78
C ALA A 2 20.37 -3.16 -16.80
N GLY A 3 21.65 -3.48 -16.61
CA GLY A 3 22.20 -4.82 -16.80
C GLY A 3 21.73 -5.85 -15.76
N LEU A 4 21.66 -7.10 -16.20
CA LEU A 4 21.38 -8.30 -15.41
C LEU A 4 22.35 -8.53 -14.23
N SER A 5 23.43 -7.74 -14.12
CA SER A 5 24.36 -7.74 -12.99
C SER A 5 23.71 -7.33 -11.65
N GLY A 6 22.60 -6.59 -11.69
CA GLY A 6 21.82 -6.27 -10.48
C GLY A 6 21.16 -7.51 -9.86
N LEU A 7 20.63 -8.45 -10.66
CA LEU A 7 19.93 -9.63 -10.15
C LEU A 7 20.84 -10.54 -9.31
N GLY A 8 22.14 -10.60 -9.64
CA GLY A 8 23.13 -11.31 -8.84
C GLY A 8 23.39 -10.67 -7.46
N SER A 9 23.26 -9.35 -7.33
CA SER A 9 23.33 -8.68 -6.02
C SER A 9 22.03 -8.86 -5.23
N TRP A 10 20.87 -8.89 -5.91
CA TRP A 10 19.57 -9.19 -5.30
C TRP A 10 19.51 -10.61 -4.71
N ALA A 11 19.98 -11.61 -5.46
CA ALA A 11 20.09 -12.98 -4.97
C ALA A 11 21.06 -13.11 -3.77
N ARG A 12 22.16 -12.34 -3.77
CA ARG A 12 23.08 -12.24 -2.61
C ARG A 12 22.45 -11.53 -1.41
N MET A 13 21.60 -10.53 -1.64
CA MET A 13 20.85 -9.83 -0.59
C MET A 13 19.81 -10.75 0.07
N LEU A 14 19.19 -11.64 -0.72
CA LEU A 14 18.34 -12.72 -0.24
C LEU A 14 19.16 -13.84 0.44
N TYR A 15 20.40 -14.13 0.00
CA TYR A 15 21.28 -15.13 0.61
C TYR A 15 21.85 -14.69 1.97
N LEU A 16 21.96 -13.39 2.22
CA LEU A 16 22.30 -12.79 3.53
C LEU A 16 21.15 -12.87 4.55
N TYR A 17 20.14 -13.73 4.33
CA TYR A 17 19.06 -14.10 5.26
C TYR A 17 19.52 -14.94 6.44
N GLN A 18 20.72 -14.70 6.97
CA GLN A 18 21.09 -15.31 8.23
C GLN A 18 20.33 -14.64 9.39
N PRO A 19 19.95 -15.40 10.43
CA PRO A 19 19.32 -14.85 11.62
C PRO A 19 20.29 -13.86 12.29
N ASP A 20 19.99 -12.56 12.19
CA ASP A 20 20.70 -11.53 12.93
C ASP A 20 19.93 -11.13 14.20
N LEU A 21 20.63 -10.50 15.15
CA LEU A 21 20.05 -10.04 16.41
C LEU A 21 18.92 -9.02 16.18
N TYR A 22 18.99 -8.26 15.09
CA TYR A 22 17.99 -7.26 14.74
C TYR A 22 16.65 -7.91 14.34
N ARG A 23 16.67 -8.91 13.47
CA ARG A 23 15.51 -9.71 13.06
C ARG A 23 14.88 -10.40 14.26
N THR A 24 15.69 -10.95 15.16
CA THR A 24 15.19 -11.57 16.41
C THR A 24 14.42 -10.56 17.26
N LYS A 25 14.94 -9.33 17.42
CA LYS A 25 14.24 -8.25 18.15
C LYS A 25 12.93 -7.82 17.44
N GLN A 26 12.95 -7.64 16.12
CA GLN A 26 11.75 -7.27 15.35
C GLN A 26 10.68 -8.36 15.41
N ASN A 27 11.07 -9.64 15.37
CA ASN A 27 10.14 -10.77 15.48
C ASN A 27 9.49 -10.89 16.86
N ALA A 28 10.16 -10.45 17.92
CA ALA A 28 9.56 -10.40 19.26
C ALA A 28 8.38 -9.41 19.32
N GLN A 29 8.39 -8.39 18.46
CA GLN A 29 7.38 -7.34 18.40
C GLN A 29 6.35 -7.54 17.28
N VAL A 30 6.34 -8.70 16.62
CA VAL A 30 5.56 -8.94 15.39
C VAL A 30 4.05 -8.66 15.55
N TRP A 31 3.46 -9.00 16.70
CA TRP A 31 2.76 -8.06 17.59
C TRP A 31 2.02 -6.90 16.93
N GLN A 32 2.81 -5.84 16.84
CA GLN A 32 2.41 -4.48 16.56
C GLN A 32 1.87 -4.32 15.14
N GLY A 33 2.24 -5.23 14.23
CA GLY A 33 1.73 -5.22 12.86
C GLY A 33 0.27 -5.64 12.70
N LEU A 34 -0.36 -6.23 13.73
CA LEU A 34 -1.74 -6.71 13.63
C LEU A 34 -2.72 -5.60 13.24
N ALA A 35 -2.63 -4.45 13.92
CA ALA A 35 -3.51 -3.31 13.63
C ALA A 35 -3.28 -2.75 12.22
N GLY A 36 -2.03 -2.71 11.76
CA GLY A 36 -1.68 -2.29 10.40
C GLY A 36 -2.30 -3.19 9.34
N HIS A 37 -2.12 -4.51 9.47
CA HIS A 37 -2.71 -5.51 8.56
C HIS A 37 -4.25 -5.47 8.56
N GLN A 38 -4.88 -5.34 9.73
CA GLN A 38 -6.33 -5.21 9.83
C GLN A 38 -6.84 -3.92 9.17
N PHE A 39 -6.18 -2.79 9.40
CA PHE A 39 -6.54 -1.52 8.78
C PHE A 39 -6.41 -1.59 7.25
N ALA A 40 -5.32 -2.16 6.75
CA ALA A 40 -5.09 -2.33 5.31
C ALA A 40 -6.17 -3.22 4.68
N ALA A 41 -6.44 -4.39 5.28
CA ALA A 41 -7.48 -5.30 4.81
C ALA A 41 -8.88 -4.66 4.78
N LEU A 42 -9.28 -4.00 5.88
CA LEU A 42 -10.58 -3.33 5.97
C LEU A 42 -10.72 -2.21 4.94
N SER A 43 -9.68 -1.40 4.77
CA SER A 43 -9.66 -0.32 3.77
C SER A 43 -9.83 -0.87 2.36
N GLN A 44 -9.12 -1.95 2.02
CA GLN A 44 -9.22 -2.62 0.72
C GLN A 44 -10.60 -3.26 0.50
N LEU A 45 -11.21 -3.87 1.53
CA LEU A 45 -12.56 -4.43 1.46
C LEU A 45 -13.63 -3.35 1.26
N ILE A 46 -13.56 -2.26 2.02
CA ILE A 46 -14.46 -1.10 1.85
C ILE A 46 -14.33 -0.56 0.43
N TYR A 47 -13.11 -0.47 -0.07
CA TYR A 47 -12.84 0.03 -1.41
C TYR A 47 -13.36 -0.93 -2.50
N ALA A 48 -13.16 -2.25 -2.35
CA ALA A 48 -13.73 -3.26 -3.24
C ALA A 48 -15.27 -3.23 -3.22
N ALA A 49 -15.88 -3.10 -2.04
CA ALA A 49 -17.32 -2.96 -1.88
C ALA A 49 -17.83 -1.70 -2.59
N LYS A 50 -17.12 -0.57 -2.47
CA LYS A 50 -17.44 0.67 -3.19
C LYS A 50 -17.37 0.47 -4.70
N VAL A 51 -16.28 -0.09 -5.22
CA VAL A 51 -16.09 -0.34 -6.66
C VAL A 51 -17.20 -1.25 -7.22
N ARG A 52 -17.60 -2.27 -6.45
CA ARG A 52 -18.70 -3.17 -6.82
C ARG A 52 -20.06 -2.48 -6.78
N LEU A 53 -20.39 -1.85 -5.65
CA LEU A 53 -21.75 -1.39 -5.35
C LEU A 53 -22.05 -0.02 -5.96
N ARG A 54 -21.08 0.90 -5.96
CA ARG A 54 -21.26 2.27 -6.42
C ARG A 54 -20.86 2.44 -7.88
N ASP A 55 -19.73 1.86 -8.28
CA ASP A 55 -19.19 2.07 -9.62
C ASP A 55 -19.68 0.99 -10.62
N GLY A 56 -20.37 -0.05 -10.14
CA GLY A 56 -20.94 -1.11 -10.96
C GLY A 56 -19.89 -1.98 -11.66
N LYS A 57 -18.66 -2.05 -11.13
CA LYS A 57 -17.53 -2.77 -11.75
C LYS A 57 -17.12 -4.00 -10.93
N PRO A 58 -17.86 -5.12 -11.01
CA PRO A 58 -17.58 -6.30 -10.21
C PRO A 58 -16.20 -6.92 -10.51
N ASP A 59 -15.77 -6.92 -11.77
CA ASP A 59 -14.48 -7.49 -12.18
C ASP A 59 -13.31 -6.74 -11.53
N LEU A 60 -13.41 -5.42 -11.47
CA LEU A 60 -12.42 -4.57 -10.81
C LEU A 60 -12.41 -4.82 -9.30
N ALA A 61 -13.57 -5.00 -8.66
CA ALA A 61 -13.64 -5.37 -7.26
C ALA A 61 -12.97 -6.73 -6.98
N LEU A 62 -13.14 -7.71 -7.88
CA LEU A 62 -12.43 -9.00 -7.81
C LEU A 62 -10.92 -8.85 -7.93
N THR A 63 -10.41 -7.81 -8.60
CA THR A 63 -8.97 -7.57 -8.64
C THR A 63 -8.37 -7.12 -7.30
N ILE A 64 -9.17 -6.47 -6.45
CA ILE A 64 -8.74 -5.94 -5.14
C ILE A 64 -8.79 -7.01 -4.05
N LEU A 65 -9.73 -7.96 -4.14
CA LEU A 65 -9.96 -8.97 -3.10
C LEU A 65 -8.71 -9.80 -2.71
N PRO A 66 -7.84 -10.23 -3.65
CA PRO A 66 -6.61 -10.93 -3.29
C PRO A 66 -5.71 -10.16 -2.33
N SER A 67 -5.58 -8.84 -2.49
CA SER A 67 -4.82 -7.99 -1.56
C SER A 67 -5.42 -8.03 -0.16
N ALA A 68 -6.75 -7.82 -0.07
CA ALA A 68 -7.44 -7.84 1.22
C ALA A 68 -7.31 -9.19 1.94
N LEU A 69 -7.39 -10.28 1.18
CA LEU A 69 -7.19 -11.64 1.71
C LEU A 69 -5.74 -11.88 2.14
N GLY A 70 -4.77 -11.32 1.42
CA GLY A 70 -3.35 -11.34 1.81
C GLY A 70 -3.15 -10.70 3.18
N GLU A 71 -3.63 -9.46 3.35
CA GLU A 71 -3.54 -8.72 4.61
C GLU A 71 -4.29 -9.44 5.76
N GLN A 72 -5.45 -10.05 5.49
CA GLN A 72 -6.13 -10.89 6.48
C GLN A 72 -5.34 -12.15 6.84
N LEU A 73 -4.67 -12.78 5.88
CA LEU A 73 -3.81 -13.94 6.15
C LEU A 73 -2.68 -13.55 7.12
N HIS A 74 -2.07 -12.37 6.96
CA HIS A 74 -1.09 -11.84 7.91
C HIS A 74 -1.69 -11.71 9.31
N ALA A 75 -2.86 -11.07 9.43
CA ALA A 75 -3.54 -10.88 10.72
C ALA A 75 -3.90 -12.22 11.39
N VAL A 76 -4.43 -13.18 10.65
CA VAL A 76 -4.80 -14.51 11.15
C VAL A 76 -3.56 -15.27 11.61
N LEU A 77 -2.51 -15.33 10.80
CA LEU A 77 -1.27 -16.04 11.16
C LEU A 77 -0.59 -15.45 12.41
N LEU A 78 -0.72 -14.14 12.61
CA LEU A 78 -0.35 -13.51 13.87
C LEU A 78 -1.25 -14.03 14.98
N MET A 79 -2.56 -13.84 14.92
CA MET A 79 -3.53 -14.22 15.98
C MET A 79 -3.54 -15.72 16.34
N CYS A 80 -3.14 -16.60 15.43
CA CYS A 80 -3.15 -18.05 15.64
C CYS A 80 -2.11 -18.55 16.67
N SER A 81 -2.15 -19.86 16.93
CA SER A 81 -1.27 -20.54 17.90
C SER A 81 0.22 -20.32 17.63
N ARG A 82 1.07 -20.56 18.64
CA ARG A 82 2.53 -20.39 18.56
C ARG A 82 3.16 -21.04 17.32
N ARG A 83 2.62 -22.17 16.86
CA ARG A 83 3.09 -22.87 15.65
C ARG A 83 2.91 -22.04 14.38
N TYR A 84 1.72 -21.47 14.18
CA TYR A 84 1.41 -20.64 13.02
C TYR A 84 2.14 -19.30 13.06
N ARG A 85 2.29 -18.72 14.26
CA ARG A 85 3.13 -17.54 14.48
C ARG A 85 4.60 -17.81 14.14
N GLY A 86 5.13 -18.99 14.49
CA GLY A 86 6.48 -19.40 14.12
C GLY A 86 6.66 -19.58 12.61
N PHE A 87 5.65 -20.17 11.94
CA PHE A 87 5.61 -20.24 10.48
C PHE A 87 5.60 -18.84 9.84
N TYR A 88 4.75 -17.95 10.35
CA TYR A 88 4.68 -16.56 9.91
C TYR A 88 6.03 -15.87 10.01
N VAL A 89 6.67 -15.91 11.18
CA VAL A 89 7.98 -15.29 11.42
C VAL A 89 9.06 -15.82 10.48
N ARG A 90 9.01 -17.12 10.14
CA ARG A 90 9.95 -17.75 9.21
C ARG A 90 9.74 -17.29 7.76
N HIS A 91 8.49 -17.15 7.33
CA HIS A 91 8.12 -16.82 5.94
C HIS A 91 7.63 -15.39 5.77
N ARG A 92 7.87 -14.53 6.75
CA ARG A 92 7.28 -13.20 6.86
C ARG A 92 7.57 -12.33 5.65
N GLU A 93 8.83 -12.22 5.24
CA GLU A 93 9.21 -11.33 4.16
C GLU A 93 8.71 -11.81 2.78
N PRO A 94 8.78 -13.10 2.42
CA PRO A 94 8.09 -13.60 1.22
C PRO A 94 6.59 -13.33 1.23
N LEU A 95 5.92 -13.49 2.37
CA LEU A 95 4.49 -13.20 2.49
C LEU A 95 4.20 -11.71 2.30
N LEU A 96 5.00 -10.84 2.91
CA LEU A 96 4.90 -9.38 2.74
C LEU A 96 5.16 -8.96 1.29
N PHE A 97 6.13 -9.61 0.62
CA PHE A 97 6.40 -9.37 -0.80
C PHE A 97 5.22 -9.79 -1.67
N LEU A 98 4.63 -10.95 -1.41
CA LEU A 98 3.43 -11.38 -2.12
C LEU A 98 2.27 -10.42 -1.90
N SER A 99 2.01 -9.97 -0.66
CA SER A 99 0.96 -8.98 -0.37
C SER A 99 1.21 -7.68 -1.13
N TRP A 100 2.46 -7.20 -1.13
CA TRP A 100 2.86 -6.01 -1.88
C TRP A 100 2.63 -6.14 -3.40
N VAL A 101 2.96 -7.29 -4.00
CA VAL A 101 2.70 -7.54 -5.43
C VAL A 101 1.19 -7.50 -5.72
N LEU A 102 0.37 -8.08 -4.85
CA LEU A 102 -1.09 -8.04 -4.99
C LEU A 102 -1.60 -6.61 -4.88
N ASP A 103 -1.07 -5.80 -3.96
CA ASP A 103 -1.43 -4.39 -3.78
C ASP A 103 -1.09 -3.56 -5.01
N VAL A 104 0.10 -3.73 -5.57
CA VAL A 104 0.51 -3.05 -6.81
C VAL A 104 -0.39 -3.46 -7.98
N ARG A 105 -0.76 -4.73 -8.09
CA ARG A 105 -1.69 -5.19 -9.13
C ARG A 105 -3.07 -4.53 -8.99
N SER A 106 -3.60 -4.49 -7.77
CA SER A 106 -4.86 -3.81 -7.46
C SER A 106 -4.79 -2.32 -7.84
N LEU A 107 -3.68 -1.67 -7.49
CA LEU A 107 -3.41 -0.26 -7.79
C LEU A 107 -3.34 0.03 -9.29
N VAL A 108 -2.68 -0.83 -10.07
CA VAL A 108 -2.63 -0.70 -11.55
C VAL A 108 -4.05 -0.81 -12.11
N ALA A 109 -4.81 -1.82 -11.70
CA ALA A 109 -6.17 -2.01 -12.17
C ALA A 109 -7.05 -0.78 -11.86
N LEU A 110 -6.89 -0.21 -10.66
CA LEU A 110 -7.66 0.95 -10.22
C LEU A 110 -7.28 2.26 -10.90
N ASN A 111 -5.98 2.49 -11.12
CA ASN A 111 -5.52 3.69 -11.85
C ASN A 111 -6.04 3.68 -13.30
N VAL A 112 -6.07 2.51 -13.94
CA VAL A 112 -6.64 2.34 -15.27
C VAL A 112 -8.14 2.63 -15.26
N HIS A 113 -8.88 2.10 -14.28
CA HIS A 113 -10.35 2.16 -14.24
C HIS A 113 -10.92 3.30 -13.38
N PHE A 114 -10.69 4.56 -13.79
CA PHE A 114 -11.47 5.75 -13.41
C PHE A 114 -11.81 5.92 -11.91
N ASN A 115 -10.91 6.55 -11.15
CA ASN A 115 -11.28 7.17 -9.86
C ASN A 115 -11.91 8.54 -10.12
N ARG A 116 -13.25 8.66 -10.10
CA ARG A 116 -13.97 9.96 -10.02
C ARG A 116 -14.21 10.42 -8.58
N GLN A 117 -13.54 9.77 -7.63
CA GLN A 117 -13.80 9.97 -6.20
C GLN A 117 -13.52 11.41 -5.76
N TRP A 118 -12.59 12.09 -6.44
CA TRP A 118 -12.25 13.49 -6.21
C TRP A 118 -13.46 14.41 -6.35
N GLU A 119 -14.39 14.13 -7.26
CA GLU A 119 -15.60 14.94 -7.52
C GLU A 119 -16.51 15.01 -6.27
N SER A 120 -16.38 14.07 -5.34
CA SER A 120 -17.14 14.08 -4.08
C SER A 120 -16.53 14.96 -2.98
N HIS A 121 -15.52 15.78 -3.28
CA HIS A 121 -14.86 16.65 -2.30
C HIS A 121 -15.75 17.80 -1.78
N GLY A 122 -16.76 18.22 -2.54
CA GLY A 122 -17.70 19.27 -2.15
C GLY A 122 -17.02 20.59 -1.78
N GLY A 123 -15.95 20.97 -2.48
CA GLY A 123 -15.16 22.19 -2.22
C GLY A 123 -14.19 22.11 -1.03
N SER A 124 -14.20 21.05 -0.23
CA SER A 124 -13.33 20.94 0.95
C SER A 124 -11.93 20.41 0.59
N ALA A 125 -10.90 21.20 0.92
CA ALA A 125 -9.49 20.84 0.74
C ALA A 125 -9.09 19.62 1.60
N LEU A 126 -9.53 19.55 2.85
CA LEU A 126 -9.27 18.41 3.72
C LEU A 126 -9.92 17.13 3.18
N ARG A 127 -11.17 17.22 2.71
CA ARG A 127 -11.88 16.08 2.13
C ARG A 127 -11.21 15.61 0.85
N LEU A 128 -10.73 16.53 0.00
CA LEU A 128 -9.95 16.20 -1.18
C LEU A 128 -8.65 15.46 -0.81
N LEU A 129 -7.91 15.95 0.19
CA LEU A 129 -6.69 15.28 0.68
C LEU A 129 -6.99 13.86 1.19
N LEU A 130 -8.04 13.68 1.98
CA LEU A 130 -8.42 12.36 2.49
C LEU A 130 -8.83 11.42 1.35
N LEU A 131 -9.57 11.92 0.36
CA LEU A 131 -9.92 11.15 -0.84
C LEU A 131 -8.66 10.74 -1.62
N LEU A 132 -7.69 11.65 -1.78
CA LEU A 132 -6.38 11.36 -2.37
C LEU A 132 -5.63 10.29 -1.58
N LEU A 133 -5.48 10.45 -0.27
CA LEU A 133 -4.77 9.47 0.57
C LEU A 133 -5.43 8.09 0.55
N VAL A 134 -6.76 8.01 0.70
CA VAL A 134 -7.49 6.74 0.69
C VAL A 134 -7.48 6.11 -0.69
N SER A 135 -7.47 6.88 -1.76
CA SER A 135 -7.41 6.35 -3.12
C SER A 135 -6.03 5.86 -3.57
N LEU A 136 -5.00 6.12 -2.76
CA LEU A 136 -3.61 5.76 -3.04
C LEU A 136 -3.27 4.49 -2.25
N PRO A 137 -3.34 3.29 -2.85
CA PRO A 137 -2.86 2.07 -2.20
C PRO A 137 -1.45 2.13 -1.59
N ALA A 138 -0.53 2.96 -2.11
CA ALA A 138 0.76 3.14 -1.44
C ALA A 138 0.66 3.83 -0.08
N PHE A 139 -0.39 4.62 0.19
CA PHE A 139 -0.67 5.12 1.53
C PHE A 139 -1.01 3.98 2.49
N TRP A 140 -1.83 3.02 2.06
CA TRP A 140 -2.15 1.84 2.88
C TRP A 140 -0.91 1.01 3.17
N GLN A 141 -0.07 0.78 2.16
CA GLN A 141 1.22 0.11 2.29
C GLN A 141 2.18 0.88 3.20
N ALA A 142 2.32 2.19 3.02
CA ALA A 142 3.17 3.03 3.86
C ALA A 142 2.69 2.99 5.32
N PHE A 143 1.38 3.05 5.55
CA PHE A 143 0.79 2.92 6.88
C PHE A 143 1.07 1.55 7.50
N ALA A 144 0.86 0.46 6.74
CA ALA A 144 1.21 -0.89 7.17
C ALA A 144 2.72 -1.03 7.44
N ILE A 145 3.56 -0.34 6.67
CA ILE A 145 5.01 -0.30 6.87
C ILE A 145 5.41 0.44 8.15
N MET A 146 4.81 1.60 8.41
CA MET A 146 5.12 2.41 9.59
C MET A 146 4.61 1.77 10.88
N THR A 147 3.51 1.03 10.81
CA THR A 147 2.87 0.40 11.99
C THR A 147 3.40 -1.00 12.28
N THR A 148 4.13 -1.61 11.34
CA THR A 148 4.63 -2.97 11.48
C THR A 148 6.16 -2.96 11.64
N PRO A 149 6.72 -3.67 12.64
CA PRO A 149 8.15 -3.75 12.88
C PRO A 149 8.87 -4.50 11.76
N HIS A 150 9.13 -3.84 10.63
CA HIS A 150 9.73 -4.45 9.44
C HIS A 150 11.23 -4.60 9.58
N VAL A 151 11.75 -5.61 8.89
CA VAL A 151 13.20 -5.74 8.71
C VAL A 151 13.64 -4.60 7.79
N LEU A 152 14.59 -3.78 8.24
CA LEU A 152 15.14 -2.60 7.55
C LEU A 152 15.28 -2.79 6.02
N ARG A 153 15.72 -3.99 5.60
CA ARG A 153 15.93 -4.38 4.21
C ARG A 153 14.65 -4.40 3.37
N TRP A 154 13.53 -4.85 3.93
CA TRP A 154 12.24 -4.83 3.25
C TRP A 154 11.79 -3.40 3.00
N THR A 155 11.86 -2.55 4.01
CA THR A 155 11.50 -1.13 3.91
C THR A 155 12.38 -0.40 2.90
N CYS A 156 13.70 -0.66 2.89
CA CYS A 156 14.61 -0.12 1.88
C CYS A 156 14.31 -0.59 0.46
N PHE A 157 13.65 -1.73 0.29
CA PHE A 157 13.27 -2.27 -1.01
C PHE A 157 11.90 -1.78 -1.47
N SER A 158 10.90 -1.84 -0.60
CA SER A 158 9.51 -1.54 -0.93
C SER A 158 9.27 -0.04 -1.10
N LEU A 159 9.94 0.82 -0.32
CA LEU A 159 9.75 2.28 -0.42
C LEU A 159 10.17 2.85 -1.79
N PRO A 160 11.37 2.56 -2.34
CA PRO A 160 11.75 3.04 -3.66
C PRO A 160 10.82 2.52 -4.77
N LEU A 161 10.33 1.28 -4.65
CA LEU A 161 9.39 0.72 -5.62
C LEU A 161 8.03 1.41 -5.54
N CYS A 162 7.50 1.65 -4.33
CA CYS A 162 6.28 2.43 -4.12
C CYS A 162 6.44 3.85 -4.68
N ALA A 163 7.57 4.51 -4.41
CA ALA A 163 7.85 5.86 -4.91
C ALA A 163 7.96 5.89 -6.44
N THR A 164 8.73 4.97 -7.04
CA THR A 164 8.90 4.87 -8.49
C THR A 164 7.57 4.59 -9.18
N TYR A 165 6.77 3.69 -8.62
CA TYR A 165 5.44 3.41 -9.12
C TYR A 165 4.56 4.66 -9.06
N MET A 166 4.49 5.34 -7.90
CA MET A 166 3.69 6.56 -7.76
C MET A 166 4.13 7.65 -8.74
N LEU A 167 5.43 7.85 -8.92
CA LEU A 167 5.97 8.83 -9.86
C LEU A 167 5.61 8.50 -11.33
N THR A 168 5.56 7.22 -11.69
CA THR A 168 5.29 6.79 -13.08
C THR A 168 3.80 6.64 -13.38
N SER A 169 2.97 6.30 -12.39
CA SER A 169 1.53 6.08 -12.58
C SER A 169 0.67 7.32 -12.39
N ASN A 170 1.20 8.37 -11.75
CA ASN A 170 0.38 9.52 -11.33
C ASN A 170 0.15 10.57 -12.42
N SER A 171 0.84 10.54 -13.57
CA SER A 171 0.61 11.53 -14.64
C SER A 171 -0.86 11.56 -15.09
N ALA A 172 -1.47 10.38 -15.28
CA ALA A 172 -2.88 10.24 -15.62
C ALA A 172 -3.82 10.66 -14.47
N MET A 173 -3.42 10.42 -13.21
CA MET A 173 -4.17 10.83 -12.03
C MET A 173 -4.16 12.35 -11.87
N CYS A 174 -2.99 12.99 -11.98
CA CYS A 174 -2.84 14.44 -11.93
C CYS A 174 -3.62 15.13 -13.05
N ALA A 175 -3.52 14.64 -14.29
CA ALA A 175 -4.29 15.18 -15.42
C ALA A 175 -5.80 15.11 -15.15
N ARG A 176 -6.29 14.00 -14.57
CA ARG A 176 -7.70 13.84 -14.21
C ARG A 176 -8.15 14.76 -13.08
N ILE A 177 -7.33 14.91 -12.04
CA ILE A 177 -7.62 15.84 -10.93
C ILE A 177 -7.74 17.26 -11.45
N LEU A 178 -6.83 17.69 -12.33
CA LEU A 178 -6.87 19.02 -12.95
C LEU A 178 -8.08 19.22 -13.87
N SER A 179 -8.66 18.14 -14.40
CA SER A 179 -9.89 18.20 -15.21
C SER A 179 -11.19 18.15 -14.38
N ALA A 180 -11.11 17.99 -13.06
CA ALA A 180 -12.31 17.91 -12.22
C ALA A 180 -12.88 19.31 -11.96
N GLU A 181 -14.19 19.46 -12.15
CA GLU A 181 -14.89 20.73 -11.94
C GLU A 181 -14.84 21.16 -10.46
N GLY A 182 -14.54 22.43 -10.20
CA GLY A 182 -14.48 22.98 -8.83
C GLY A 182 -13.25 22.60 -8.01
N ILE A 183 -12.24 21.93 -8.60
CA ILE A 183 -11.03 21.48 -7.89
C ILE A 183 -10.06 22.63 -7.57
N GLU A 184 -10.09 23.72 -8.33
CA GLU A 184 -9.06 24.77 -8.35
C GLU A 184 -8.82 25.39 -6.98
N GLN A 185 -9.89 25.85 -6.31
CA GLN A 185 -9.82 26.50 -5.01
C GLN A 185 -9.31 25.56 -3.89
N PRO A 186 -9.88 24.35 -3.68
CA PRO A 186 -9.36 23.43 -2.68
C PRO A 186 -7.95 22.93 -2.98
N LEU A 187 -7.56 22.78 -4.26
CA LEU A 187 -6.20 22.43 -4.64
C LEU A 187 -5.21 23.56 -4.32
N ALA A 188 -5.59 24.82 -4.59
CA ALA A 188 -4.79 25.99 -4.24
C ALA A 188 -4.60 26.12 -2.72
N THR A 189 -5.67 25.91 -1.93
CA THR A 189 -5.58 25.90 -0.47
C THR A 189 -4.65 24.78 0.03
N LEU A 190 -4.75 23.58 -0.54
CA LEU A 190 -3.85 22.47 -0.22
C LEU A 190 -2.39 22.81 -0.52
N HIS A 191 -2.13 23.37 -1.71
CA HIS A 191 -0.80 23.75 -2.13
C HIS A 191 -0.20 24.81 -1.20
N GLY A 192 -0.97 25.86 -0.88
CA GLY A 192 -0.56 26.91 0.05
C GLY A 192 -0.23 26.37 1.45
N SER A 193 -1.07 25.50 1.99
CA SER A 193 -0.84 24.87 3.30
C SER A 193 0.40 23.97 3.32
N LEU A 194 0.68 23.25 2.23
CA LEU A 194 1.86 22.39 2.12
C LEU A 194 3.14 23.20 1.97
N THR A 195 3.12 24.32 1.25
CA THR A 195 4.27 25.23 1.15
C THR A 195 4.58 25.94 2.46
N LEU A 196 3.58 26.14 3.33
CA LEU A 196 3.78 26.71 4.68
C LEU A 196 4.34 25.68 5.69
N ALA A 197 4.30 24.39 5.36
CA ALA A 197 4.80 23.30 6.20
C ALA A 197 6.25 22.88 5.85
N GLN A 198 6.87 23.53 4.86
CA GLN A 198 8.28 23.39 4.47
C GLN A 198 9.13 24.46 5.16
#